data_AF-A0A3P1BD95-F1
#
_entry.id   AF-A0A3P1BD95-F1
#
_cell.length_a   1.000
_cell.length_b   1.000
_cell.length_c   1.000
_cell.angle_alpha   90.00
_cell.angle_beta   90.00
_cell.angle_gamma   90.00
#
_symmetry.space_group_name_H-M   'P 1'
#
loop_
_entity.id
_entity.type
_entity.pdbx_description
1 polymer ?
#
loop_
_entity_poly.entity_id
_entity_poly.type
_entity_poly.pdbx_seq_one_letter_code
_entity_poly.pdbx_strand_id
1 'polypeptide(L)'
;MKKIVLGLAVSIATAGFVSTAVAASPSFTPTAIVLIDADSTAALLDKAVTAYAKGAKAETVQALQAGTAALETEAKSSTGSFKDKLLAQVANLKKLLPLAQSGLLKGDVLQKAVSLAKTALGAGQIEKLMGGGNLVSKVAGLTSNLNLVKTGLSVLGGSNASTGNSLVTTALGGLSKLSKGGVVAKAAEPAVKGQLDSVLGFVKGIL
;
A
#
# COMPACT_ATOMS: atom_id res chain seq x y z
N MET A 1 56.91 5.40 10.71
CA MET A 1 57.30 5.77 9.33
C MET A 1 57.59 4.49 8.55
N LYS A 2 57.16 4.42 7.27
CA LYS A 2 57.48 3.41 6.22
C LYS A 2 56.82 2.02 6.43
N LYS A 3 55.77 1.64 5.69
CA LYS A 3 55.61 1.21 4.26
C LYS A 3 56.01 -0.25 4.00
N ILE A 4 55.26 -0.88 3.07
CA ILE A 4 55.40 -2.17 2.34
C ILE A 4 54.36 -3.20 2.83
N VAL A 5 53.24 -3.54 2.15
CA VAL A 5 52.88 -3.92 0.75
C VAL A 5 53.28 -5.37 0.38
N LEU A 6 52.39 -6.05 -0.37
CA LEU A 6 52.33 -7.46 -0.86
C LEU A 6 51.68 -8.45 0.14
N GLY A 7 50.63 -9.21 -0.18
CA GLY A 7 49.95 -9.53 -1.44
C GLY A 7 49.70 -11.04 -1.49
N LEU A 8 48.44 -11.49 -1.53
CA LEU A 8 48.12 -12.82 -2.07
C LEU A 8 46.74 -12.80 -2.72
N ALA A 9 46.72 -13.25 -3.96
CA ALA A 9 45.60 -13.30 -4.88
C ALA A 9 44.63 -14.43 -4.56
N VAL A 10 43.33 -14.20 -4.81
CA VAL A 10 42.39 -15.27 -5.17
C VAL A 10 41.72 -14.85 -6.46
N SER A 11 42.21 -15.42 -7.55
CA SER A 11 41.58 -15.44 -8.86
C SER A 11 40.50 -16.52 -8.84
N ILE A 12 39.26 -16.17 -9.17
CA ILE A 12 38.27 -17.14 -9.65
C ILE A 12 37.90 -16.70 -11.06
N ALA A 13 38.17 -17.62 -11.98
CA ALA A 13 38.08 -17.44 -13.41
C ALA A 13 36.65 -17.70 -13.92
N THR A 14 36.37 -17.03 -15.05
CA THR A 14 35.67 -17.55 -16.24
C THR A 14 34.22 -18.01 -16.14
N ALA A 15 33.32 -17.12 -16.59
CA ALA A 15 32.40 -17.32 -17.72
C ALA A 15 31.92 -15.90 -18.12
N GLY A 16 32.17 -15.32 -19.28
CA GLY A 16 32.17 -15.88 -20.62
C GLY A 16 30.88 -15.47 -21.33
N PHE A 17 30.61 -14.17 -21.52
CA PHE A 17 29.64 -13.69 -22.53
C PHE A 17 30.07 -12.35 -23.13
N VAL A 18 29.71 -12.22 -24.40
CA VAL A 18 30.34 -11.44 -25.47
C VAL A 18 29.93 -9.95 -25.39
N SER A 19 30.92 -9.06 -25.44
CA SER A 19 30.70 -7.63 -25.72
C SER A 19 30.49 -7.43 -27.22
N THR A 20 29.31 -6.94 -27.61
CA THR A 20 29.13 -6.23 -28.88
C THR A 20 28.83 -4.78 -28.53
N ALA A 21 29.70 -3.89 -29.00
CA ALA A 21 29.60 -2.45 -28.83
C ALA A 21 28.38 -1.91 -29.60
N VAL A 22 27.65 -0.97 -28.99
CA VAL A 22 26.90 0.04 -29.75
C VAL A 22 27.11 1.42 -29.16
N ALA A 23 27.22 2.36 -30.08
CA ALA A 23 27.64 3.74 -29.91
C ALA A 23 26.62 4.63 -29.18
N ALA A 24 27.08 5.85 -28.93
CA ALA A 24 26.50 6.90 -28.10
C ALA A 24 25.10 7.44 -28.49
N SER A 25 24.44 7.96 -27.44
CA SER A 25 23.34 8.96 -27.36
C SER A 25 21.89 8.44 -27.41
N PRO A 26 20.91 9.04 -26.69
CA PRO A 26 20.96 10.06 -25.63
C PRO A 26 20.55 9.51 -24.25
N SER A 27 21.01 10.17 -23.19
CA SER A 27 20.54 9.97 -21.82
C SER A 27 19.07 10.35 -21.69
N PHE A 28 18.17 9.38 -21.85
CA PHE A 28 16.84 9.46 -21.26
C PHE A 28 17.03 9.29 -19.75
N THR A 29 16.89 10.38 -19.01
CA THR A 29 16.45 10.29 -17.62
C THR A 29 15.04 9.74 -17.66
N PRO A 30 14.76 8.50 -17.20
CA PRO A 30 13.43 8.24 -16.73
C PRO A 30 13.30 9.12 -15.49
N THR A 31 12.64 10.27 -15.66
CA THR A 31 11.92 10.87 -14.55
C THR A 31 11.03 9.75 -14.07
N ALA A 32 11.42 9.10 -12.97
CA ALA A 32 10.63 8.05 -12.37
C ALA A 32 9.27 8.69 -12.11
N ILE A 33 8.32 8.38 -12.97
CA ILE A 33 6.92 8.50 -12.63
C ILE A 33 6.81 7.52 -11.47
N VAL A 34 6.91 8.04 -10.25
CA VAL A 34 6.62 7.27 -9.07
C VAL A 34 5.14 6.97 -9.22
N LEU A 35 4.82 5.83 -9.84
CA LEU A 35 3.58 5.15 -9.54
C LEU A 35 3.70 4.84 -8.05
N ILE A 36 3.18 5.76 -7.24
CA ILE A 36 2.97 5.52 -5.83
C ILE A 36 1.83 4.52 -5.81
N ASP A 37 2.16 3.24 -5.96
CA ASP A 37 1.20 2.18 -5.77
C ASP A 37 0.72 2.23 -4.30
N ALA A 38 -0.49 1.74 -4.03
CA ALA A 38 -1.01 1.73 -2.66
C ALA A 38 -0.07 0.99 -1.70
N ASP A 39 0.71 0.03 -2.22
CA ASP A 39 1.77 -0.67 -1.50
C ASP A 39 2.87 0.29 -1.01
N SER A 40 3.31 1.22 -1.87
CA SER A 40 4.33 2.23 -1.52
C SER A 40 3.82 3.26 -0.50
N THR A 41 2.57 3.70 -0.62
CA THR A 41 1.96 4.60 0.40
C THR A 41 1.78 3.87 1.73
N ALA A 42 1.27 2.63 1.70
CA ALA A 42 1.10 1.81 2.90
C ALA A 42 2.44 1.55 3.61
N ALA A 43 3.51 1.28 2.87
CA ALA A 43 4.84 1.08 3.41
C ALA A 43 5.40 2.34 4.12
N LEU A 44 5.17 3.53 3.55
CA LEU A 44 5.55 4.80 4.21
C LEU A 44 4.78 5.01 5.52
N LEU A 45 3.48 4.68 5.54
CA LEU A 45 2.67 4.78 6.74
C LEU A 45 3.10 3.74 7.79
N ASP A 46 3.43 2.51 7.40
CA ASP A 46 3.97 1.47 8.30
C ASP A 46 5.33 1.87 8.87
N LYS A 47 6.18 2.53 8.06
CA LYS A 47 7.45 3.09 8.53
C LYS A 47 7.23 4.15 9.61
N ALA A 48 6.18 4.98 9.49
CA ALA A 48 5.83 5.96 10.52
C ALA A 48 5.43 5.30 11.84
N VAL A 49 4.60 4.24 11.79
CA VAL A 49 4.22 3.46 12.98
C VAL A 49 5.44 2.77 13.60
N THR A 50 6.30 2.18 12.78
CA THR A 50 7.52 1.49 13.24
C THR A 50 8.50 2.45 13.89
N ALA A 51 8.72 3.63 13.29
CA ALA A 51 9.58 4.67 13.87
C ALA A 51 9.01 5.18 15.21
N TYR A 52 7.69 5.33 15.30
CA TYR A 52 7.01 5.75 16.53
C TYR A 52 7.14 4.70 17.64
N ALA A 53 6.96 3.42 17.31
CA ALA A 53 7.16 2.32 18.25
C ALA A 53 8.61 2.25 18.78
N LYS A 54 9.60 2.68 17.98
CA LYS A 54 11.01 2.81 18.38
C LYS A 54 11.33 4.10 19.15
N GLY A 55 10.36 5.01 19.31
CA GLY A 55 10.58 6.33 19.92
C GLY A 55 11.36 7.31 19.02
N ALA A 56 11.59 6.98 17.76
CA ALA A 56 12.33 7.80 16.80
C ALA A 56 11.45 8.94 16.25
N LYS A 57 11.33 10.04 17.02
CA LYS A 57 10.43 11.16 16.70
C LYS A 57 10.68 11.78 15.31
N ALA A 58 11.94 12.05 14.98
CA ALA A 58 12.30 12.67 13.70
C ALA A 58 11.92 11.77 12.51
N GLU A 59 12.24 10.47 12.60
CA GLU A 59 11.87 9.48 11.59
C GLU A 59 10.35 9.30 11.50
N THR A 60 9.64 9.34 12.63
CA THR A 60 8.17 9.28 12.68
C THR A 60 7.55 10.43 11.91
N VAL A 61 8.00 11.67 12.19
CA VAL A 61 7.49 12.87 11.54
C VAL A 61 7.79 12.84 10.04
N GLN A 62 9.01 12.46 9.66
CA GLN A 62 9.41 12.39 8.25
C GLN A 62 8.59 11.33 7.49
N ALA A 63 8.46 10.12 8.03
CA ALA A 63 7.68 9.05 7.42
C ALA A 63 6.18 9.38 7.38
N LEU A 64 5.66 10.01 8.44
CA LEU A 64 4.26 10.44 8.49
C LEU A 64 3.99 11.55 7.46
N GLN A 65 4.88 12.54 7.29
CA GLN A 65 4.77 13.56 6.25
C GLN A 65 4.77 12.93 4.86
N ALA A 66 5.74 12.05 4.59
CA ALA A 66 5.86 11.37 3.30
C ALA A 66 4.63 10.50 2.99
N GLY A 67 4.18 9.68 3.94
CA GLY A 67 3.00 8.85 3.80
C GLY A 67 1.71 9.67 3.64
N THR A 68 1.58 10.78 4.37
CA THR A 68 0.42 11.68 4.25
C THR A 68 0.38 12.39 2.90
N ALA A 69 1.54 12.83 2.39
CA ALA A 69 1.63 13.45 1.07
C ALA A 69 1.37 12.46 -0.07
N ALA A 70 1.89 11.22 0.07
CA ALA A 70 1.61 10.12 -0.85
C ALA A 70 0.11 9.79 -0.88
N LEU A 71 -0.52 9.68 0.30
CA LEU A 71 -1.96 9.45 0.43
C LEU A 71 -2.78 10.60 -0.17
N GLU A 72 -2.36 11.85 0.03
CA GLU A 72 -3.00 13.03 -0.57
C GLU A 72 -2.90 13.02 -2.10
N THR A 73 -1.77 12.58 -2.64
CA THR A 73 -1.56 12.43 -4.09
C THR A 73 -2.46 11.37 -4.67
N GLU A 74 -2.56 10.21 -4.01
CA GLU A 74 -3.48 9.14 -4.41
C GLU A 74 -4.94 9.59 -4.32
N ALA A 75 -5.32 10.28 -3.25
CA ALA A 75 -6.67 10.81 -3.07
C ALA A 75 -7.05 11.80 -4.20
N LYS A 76 -6.14 12.72 -4.55
CA LYS A 76 -6.35 13.68 -5.64
C LYS A 76 -6.43 13.01 -7.02
N SER A 77 -5.70 11.91 -7.19
CA SER A 77 -5.69 11.10 -8.42
C SER A 77 -6.88 10.14 -8.50
N SER A 78 -7.63 9.97 -7.40
CA SER A 78 -8.84 9.18 -7.35
C SER A 78 -10.05 9.98 -7.81
N THR A 79 -10.90 9.37 -8.62
CA THR A 79 -12.19 9.91 -9.07
C THR A 79 -13.38 9.22 -8.39
N GLY A 80 -13.11 8.26 -7.50
CA GLY A 80 -14.11 7.43 -6.84
C GLY A 80 -14.67 8.03 -5.55
N SER A 81 -15.67 7.36 -5.00
CA SER A 81 -16.34 7.75 -3.75
C SER A 81 -15.45 7.67 -2.50
N PHE A 82 -14.28 7.04 -2.61
CA PHE A 82 -13.25 7.04 -1.56
C PHE A 82 -12.36 8.28 -1.54
N LYS A 83 -12.42 9.17 -2.53
CA LYS A 83 -11.62 10.40 -2.57
C LYS A 83 -11.78 11.23 -1.30
N ASP A 84 -13.01 11.57 -0.94
CA ASP A 84 -13.28 12.42 0.22
C ASP A 84 -12.90 11.74 1.53
N LYS A 85 -13.09 10.42 1.61
CA LYS A 85 -12.66 9.62 2.76
C LYS A 85 -11.13 9.60 2.89
N LEU A 86 -10.40 9.45 1.79
CA LEU A 86 -8.94 9.55 1.79
C LEU A 86 -8.46 10.93 2.21
N LEU A 87 -9.06 12.00 1.69
CA LEU A 87 -8.75 13.37 2.10
C LEU A 87 -9.05 13.63 3.58
N ALA A 88 -10.13 13.05 4.12
CA ALA A 88 -10.42 13.10 5.55
C ALA A 88 -9.34 12.41 6.39
N GLN A 89 -8.86 11.24 5.95
CA GLN A 89 -7.75 10.57 6.64
C GLN A 89 -6.43 11.33 6.51
N VAL A 90 -6.15 11.95 5.36
CA VAL A 90 -5.02 12.89 5.20
C VAL A 90 -5.10 14.02 6.21
N ALA A 91 -6.27 14.65 6.36
CA ALA A 91 -6.47 15.72 7.33
C ALA A 91 -6.26 15.23 8.78
N ASN A 92 -6.74 14.03 9.11
CA ASN A 92 -6.50 13.42 10.42
C ASN A 92 -5.01 13.15 10.67
N LEU A 93 -4.28 12.57 9.71
CA LEU A 93 -2.84 12.34 9.82
C LEU A 93 -2.06 13.66 9.93
N LYS A 94 -2.48 14.71 9.20
CA LYS A 94 -1.88 16.06 9.33
C LYS A 94 -2.06 16.65 10.72
N LYS A 95 -3.18 16.38 11.40
CA LYS A 95 -3.40 16.80 12.80
C LYS A 95 -2.49 16.04 13.78
N LEU A 96 -2.05 14.83 13.43
CA LEU A 96 -1.11 14.06 14.24
C LEU A 96 0.34 14.50 14.07
N LEU A 97 0.70 15.18 12.98
CA LEU A 97 2.06 15.69 12.76
C LEU A 97 2.58 16.61 13.87
N PRO A 98 1.88 17.68 14.29
CA PRO A 98 2.35 18.53 15.37
C PRO A 98 2.43 17.78 16.71
N LEU A 99 1.56 16.77 16.92
CA LEU A 99 1.60 15.92 18.11
C LEU A 99 2.79 14.95 18.08
N ALA A 100 3.15 14.43 16.90
CA ALA A 100 4.34 13.62 16.68
C ALA A 100 5.62 14.44 16.92
N GLN A 101 5.66 15.67 16.39
CA GLN A 101 6.76 16.61 16.59
C GLN A 101 6.94 16.96 18.06
N SER A 102 5.83 17.23 18.77
CA SER A 102 5.85 17.55 20.20
C SER A 102 6.09 16.32 21.08
N GLY A 103 6.06 15.10 20.52
CA GLY A 103 6.14 13.85 21.28
C GLY A 103 4.94 13.61 22.20
N LEU A 104 3.81 14.25 21.93
CA LEU A 104 2.55 14.14 22.67
C LEU A 104 1.64 13.05 22.11
N LEU A 105 2.00 12.43 20.97
CA LEU A 105 1.37 11.19 20.54
C LEU A 105 1.55 10.12 21.63
N LYS A 106 0.44 9.61 22.14
CA LYS A 106 0.40 8.56 23.16
C LYS A 106 -0.45 7.38 22.67
N GLY A 107 -0.07 6.18 23.11
CA GLY A 107 -0.77 4.94 22.80
C GLY A 107 -0.83 4.63 21.30
N ASP A 108 -1.85 3.88 20.91
CA ASP A 108 -2.04 3.39 19.54
C ASP A 108 -2.69 4.39 18.58
N VAL A 109 -2.73 5.69 18.93
CA VAL A 109 -3.45 6.71 18.12
C VAL A 109 -2.87 6.82 16.71
N LEU A 110 -1.53 6.86 16.58
CA LEU A 110 -0.87 6.87 15.28
C LEU A 110 -1.15 5.58 14.51
N GLN A 111 -1.06 4.44 15.18
CA GLN A 111 -1.27 3.12 14.60
C GLN A 111 -2.72 2.94 14.11
N LYS A 112 -3.71 3.45 14.83
CA LYS A 112 -5.13 3.46 14.43
C LYS A 112 -5.37 4.39 13.25
N ALA A 113 -4.82 5.61 13.28
CA ALA A 113 -4.97 6.56 12.18
C ALA A 113 -4.32 6.06 10.88
N VAL A 114 -3.11 5.48 10.98
CA VAL A 114 -2.42 4.83 9.86
C VAL A 114 -3.24 3.64 9.35
N SER A 115 -3.82 2.84 10.23
CA SER A 115 -4.65 1.71 9.84
C SER A 115 -5.94 2.12 9.14
N LEU A 116 -6.61 3.19 9.59
CA LEU A 116 -7.74 3.80 8.90
C LEU A 116 -7.34 4.30 7.51
N ALA A 117 -6.21 5.00 7.42
CA ALA A 117 -5.67 5.46 6.14
C ALA A 117 -5.35 4.31 5.18
N LYS A 118 -4.72 3.23 5.66
CA LYS A 118 -4.47 2.01 4.87
C LYS A 118 -5.75 1.32 4.42
N THR A 119 -6.76 1.28 5.30
CA THR A 119 -8.08 0.72 4.98
C THR A 119 -8.77 1.54 3.89
N ALA A 120 -8.77 2.87 4.02
CA ALA A 120 -9.31 3.78 3.01
C ALA A 120 -8.55 3.66 1.67
N LEU A 121 -7.22 3.54 1.73
CA LEU A 121 -6.35 3.40 0.57
C LEU A 121 -6.63 2.10 -0.19
N GLY A 122 -6.63 0.97 0.51
CA GLY A 122 -6.94 -0.33 -0.09
C GLY A 122 -8.35 -0.36 -0.67
N ALA A 123 -9.34 0.22 0.02
CA ALA A 123 -10.70 0.31 -0.48
C ALA A 123 -10.83 1.22 -1.71
N GLY A 124 -10.12 2.36 -1.74
CA GLY A 124 -10.05 3.23 -2.92
C GLY A 124 -9.44 2.54 -4.13
N GLN A 125 -8.39 1.73 -3.95
CA GLN A 125 -7.82 0.94 -5.05
C GLN A 125 -8.75 -0.18 -5.50
N ILE A 126 -9.45 -0.85 -4.58
CA ILE A 126 -10.47 -1.85 -4.94
C ILE A 126 -11.55 -1.21 -5.81
N GLU A 127 -12.05 -0.02 -5.43
CA GLU A 127 -13.02 0.73 -6.23
C GLU A 127 -12.48 1.03 -7.64
N LYS A 128 -11.23 1.52 -7.75
CA LYS A 128 -10.58 1.79 -9.06
C LYS A 128 -10.43 0.53 -9.90
N LEU A 129 -10.05 -0.60 -9.29
CA LEU A 129 -9.89 -1.88 -9.98
C LEU A 129 -11.25 -2.44 -10.45
N MET A 130 -12.31 -2.28 -9.64
CA MET A 130 -13.67 -2.68 -9.97
C MET A 130 -14.34 -1.82 -11.04
N GLY A 131 -13.90 -0.56 -11.18
CA GLY A 131 -14.41 0.40 -12.16
C GLY A 131 -13.90 0.20 -13.58
N GLY A 132 -12.90 -0.67 -13.81
CA GLY A 132 -12.31 -0.88 -15.13
C GLY A 132 -12.24 -2.35 -15.54
N GLY A 133 -12.96 -2.74 -16.60
CA GLY A 133 -12.83 -4.04 -17.27
C GLY A 133 -13.15 -5.27 -16.38
N ASN A 134 -12.71 -6.45 -16.83
CA ASN A 134 -12.96 -7.71 -16.13
C ASN A 134 -12.13 -7.85 -14.84
N LEU A 135 -12.76 -8.39 -13.80
CA LEU A 135 -12.15 -8.60 -12.48
C LEU A 135 -11.11 -9.74 -12.51
N VAL A 136 -11.25 -10.70 -13.43
CA VAL A 136 -10.35 -11.86 -13.57
C VAL A 136 -8.89 -11.42 -13.75
N SER A 137 -8.64 -10.45 -14.62
CA SER A 137 -7.30 -9.91 -14.88
C SER A 137 -6.75 -9.07 -13.73
N LYS A 138 -7.58 -8.77 -12.72
CA LYS A 138 -7.30 -7.86 -11.60
C LYS A 138 -7.28 -8.56 -10.26
N VAL A 139 -7.45 -9.88 -10.24
CA VAL A 139 -7.53 -10.67 -9.00
C VAL A 139 -6.32 -10.43 -8.08
N ALA A 140 -5.11 -10.37 -8.63
CA ALA A 140 -3.90 -10.12 -7.85
C ALA A 140 -3.94 -8.75 -7.14
N GLY A 141 -4.27 -7.69 -7.88
CA GLY A 141 -4.42 -6.35 -7.32
C GLY A 141 -5.55 -6.26 -6.29
N LEU A 142 -6.71 -6.88 -6.58
CA LEU A 142 -7.85 -6.90 -5.66
C LEU A 142 -7.51 -7.68 -4.37
N THR A 143 -6.80 -8.79 -4.49
CA THR A 143 -6.35 -9.60 -3.35
C THR A 143 -5.37 -8.83 -2.48
N SER A 144 -4.37 -8.16 -3.09
CA SER A 144 -3.41 -7.35 -2.36
C SER A 144 -4.10 -6.21 -1.58
N ASN A 145 -4.99 -5.48 -2.25
CA ASN A 145 -5.70 -4.37 -1.62
C ASN A 145 -6.72 -4.83 -0.56
N LEU A 146 -7.36 -5.98 -0.72
CA LEU A 146 -8.18 -6.59 0.33
C LEU A 146 -7.33 -7.00 1.54
N ASN A 147 -6.13 -7.51 1.34
CA ASN A 147 -5.22 -7.81 2.44
C ASN A 147 -4.76 -6.55 3.18
N LEU A 148 -4.57 -5.43 2.46
CA LEU A 148 -4.34 -4.12 3.08
C LEU A 148 -5.52 -3.69 3.95
N VAL A 149 -6.75 -3.78 3.42
CA VAL A 149 -7.99 -3.49 4.16
C VAL A 149 -8.10 -4.40 5.40
N LYS A 150 -7.90 -5.71 5.25
CA LYS A 150 -7.90 -6.68 6.35
C LYS A 150 -6.90 -6.35 7.44
N THR A 151 -5.68 -5.98 7.05
CA THR A 151 -4.62 -5.61 8.01
C THR A 151 -5.00 -4.34 8.76
N GLY A 152 -5.48 -3.31 8.06
CA GLY A 152 -5.93 -2.08 8.70
C GLY A 152 -7.12 -2.28 9.65
N LEU A 153 -8.10 -3.09 9.25
CA LEU A 153 -9.24 -3.46 10.10
C LEU A 153 -8.81 -4.22 11.35
N SER A 154 -7.89 -5.17 11.21
CA SER A 154 -7.39 -5.98 12.34
C SER A 154 -6.74 -5.13 13.42
N VAL A 155 -6.01 -4.08 13.01
CA VAL A 155 -5.39 -3.11 13.93
C VAL A 155 -6.42 -2.17 14.57
N LEU A 156 -7.52 -1.89 13.88
CA LEU A 156 -8.61 -1.07 14.43
C LEU A 156 -9.35 -1.78 15.57
N GLY A 157 -9.42 -3.11 15.53
CA GLY A 157 -10.02 -3.94 16.55
C GLY A 157 -11.54 -3.79 16.70
N GLY A 158 -12.10 -4.46 17.70
CA GLY A 158 -13.52 -4.40 18.06
C GLY A 158 -14.47 -5.10 17.06
N SER A 159 -15.77 -4.83 17.20
CA SER A 159 -16.82 -5.46 16.39
C SER A 159 -16.69 -5.16 14.89
N ASN A 160 -16.16 -3.99 14.54
CA ASN A 160 -15.90 -3.59 13.16
C ASN A 160 -14.78 -4.41 12.52
N ALA A 161 -13.75 -4.79 13.29
CA ALA A 161 -12.69 -5.66 12.79
C ALA A 161 -13.24 -7.05 12.45
N SER A 162 -14.04 -7.66 13.32
CA SER A 162 -14.62 -8.99 13.09
C SER A 162 -15.54 -9.02 11.86
N THR A 163 -16.47 -8.08 11.78
CA THR A 163 -17.42 -7.98 10.65
C THR A 163 -16.70 -7.68 9.34
N GLY A 164 -15.83 -6.67 9.34
CA GLY A 164 -15.07 -6.30 8.15
C GLY A 164 -14.12 -7.42 7.69
N ASN A 165 -13.47 -8.12 8.61
CA ASN A 165 -12.57 -9.22 8.29
C ASN A 165 -13.33 -10.44 7.73
N SER A 166 -14.56 -10.68 8.20
CA SER A 166 -15.44 -11.69 7.61
C SER A 166 -15.79 -11.32 6.16
N LEU A 167 -16.24 -10.07 5.92
CA LEU A 167 -16.57 -9.58 4.57
C LEU A 167 -15.36 -9.69 3.62
N VAL A 168 -14.18 -9.24 4.08
CA VAL A 168 -12.94 -9.32 3.30
C VAL A 168 -12.57 -10.77 3.01
N THR A 169 -12.66 -11.66 4.00
CA THR A 169 -12.35 -13.09 3.81
C THR A 169 -13.32 -13.75 2.83
N THR A 170 -14.61 -13.40 2.88
CA THR A 170 -15.61 -13.84 1.91
C THR A 170 -15.30 -13.34 0.50
N ALA A 171 -14.92 -12.06 0.35
CA ALA A 171 -14.51 -11.49 -0.93
C ALA A 171 -13.23 -12.14 -1.48
N LEU A 172 -12.23 -12.42 -0.62
CA LEU A 172 -11.02 -13.16 -0.97
C LEU A 172 -11.34 -14.58 -1.44
N GLY A 173 -12.28 -15.27 -0.79
CA GLY A 173 -12.76 -16.58 -1.23
C GLY A 173 -13.43 -16.53 -2.60
N GLY A 174 -14.19 -15.47 -2.88
CA GLY A 174 -14.76 -15.19 -4.19
C GLY A 174 -13.70 -14.93 -5.26
N LEU A 175 -12.71 -14.09 -4.96
CA LEU A 175 -11.55 -13.82 -5.81
C LEU A 175 -10.74 -15.08 -6.12
N SER A 176 -10.59 -15.99 -5.16
CA SER A 176 -9.93 -17.28 -5.37
C SER A 176 -10.68 -18.16 -6.39
N LYS A 177 -12.01 -18.10 -6.42
CA LYS A 177 -12.81 -18.75 -7.48
C LYS A 177 -12.64 -18.03 -8.82
N LEU A 178 -12.53 -16.71 -8.79
CA LEU A 178 -12.30 -15.87 -9.96
C LEU A 178 -10.92 -16.11 -10.61
N SER A 179 -9.88 -16.34 -9.80
CA SER A 179 -8.53 -16.67 -10.29
C SER A 179 -8.46 -18.02 -11.01
N LYS A 180 -9.44 -18.91 -10.83
CA LYS A 180 -9.47 -20.19 -11.56
C LYS A 180 -9.77 -20.03 -13.06
N GLY A 181 -10.22 -18.84 -13.48
CA GLY A 181 -10.48 -18.53 -14.88
C GLY A 181 -11.66 -19.29 -15.49
N GLY A 182 -11.80 -19.15 -16.81
CA GLY A 182 -12.82 -19.85 -17.60
C GLY A 182 -14.27 -19.47 -17.28
N VAL A 183 -15.19 -20.35 -17.63
CA VAL A 183 -16.65 -20.18 -17.44
C VAL A 183 -17.05 -20.02 -15.98
N VAL A 184 -16.33 -20.66 -15.06
CA VAL A 184 -16.58 -20.55 -13.59
C VAL A 184 -16.28 -19.13 -13.10
N ALA A 185 -15.18 -18.51 -13.57
CA ALA A 185 -14.86 -17.14 -13.20
C ALA A 185 -15.90 -16.15 -13.74
N LYS A 186 -16.36 -16.33 -14.97
CA LYS A 186 -17.36 -15.44 -15.58
C LYS A 186 -18.72 -15.49 -14.87
N ALA A 187 -19.10 -16.66 -14.37
CA ALA A 187 -20.31 -16.82 -13.55
C ALA A 187 -20.14 -16.29 -12.11
N ALA A 188 -18.92 -16.36 -11.56
CA ALA A 188 -18.61 -15.85 -10.22
C ALA A 188 -18.41 -14.32 -10.18
N GLU A 189 -18.05 -13.70 -11.30
CA GLU A 189 -17.78 -12.27 -11.44
C GLU A 189 -18.84 -11.35 -10.79
N PRO A 190 -20.16 -11.51 -11.04
CA PRO A 190 -21.19 -10.69 -10.38
C PRO A 190 -21.26 -10.92 -8.86
N ALA A 191 -21.08 -12.16 -8.40
CA ALA A 191 -21.07 -12.45 -6.97
C ALA A 191 -19.86 -11.82 -6.27
N VAL A 192 -18.67 -11.91 -6.88
CA VAL A 192 -17.45 -11.27 -6.37
C VAL A 192 -17.62 -9.75 -6.36
N LYS A 193 -18.23 -9.17 -7.39
CA LYS A 193 -18.51 -7.73 -7.42
C LYS A 193 -19.38 -7.31 -6.24
N GLY A 194 -20.49 -8.02 -5.98
CA GLY A 194 -21.36 -7.74 -4.82
C GLY A 194 -20.67 -7.90 -3.46
N GLN A 195 -19.75 -8.86 -3.34
CA GLN A 195 -18.93 -9.03 -2.13
C GLN A 195 -17.96 -7.86 -1.94
N LEU A 196 -17.29 -7.43 -3.01
CA LEU A 196 -16.40 -6.27 -2.97
C LEU A 196 -17.18 -4.99 -2.67
N ASP A 197 -18.34 -4.78 -3.28
CA ASP A 197 -19.23 -3.65 -2.97
C ASP A 197 -19.66 -3.65 -1.49
N SER A 198 -19.91 -4.83 -0.91
CA SER A 198 -20.21 -4.96 0.52
C SER A 198 -19.01 -4.56 1.39
N VAL A 199 -17.79 -4.95 1.02
CA VAL A 199 -16.56 -4.51 1.70
C VAL A 199 -16.40 -3.00 1.56
N LEU A 200 -16.58 -2.43 0.37
CA LEU A 200 -16.47 -0.98 0.14
C LEU A 200 -17.52 -0.22 0.94
N GLY A 201 -18.78 -0.68 0.97
CA GLY A 201 -19.85 -0.09 1.77
C GLY A 201 -19.55 -0.13 3.26
N PHE A 202 -19.05 -1.26 3.76
CA PHE A 202 -18.62 -1.39 5.14
C PHE A 202 -17.47 -0.42 5.48
N VAL A 203 -16.42 -0.39 4.65
CA VAL A 203 -15.27 0.50 4.88
C VAL A 203 -15.70 1.97 4.83
N LYS A 204 -16.64 2.34 3.95
CA LYS A 204 -17.22 3.70 3.94
C LYS A 204 -17.99 4.03 5.22
N GLY A 205 -18.63 3.06 5.83
CA GLY A 205 -19.41 3.23 7.06
C GLY A 205 -18.55 3.42 8.32
N ILE A 206 -17.31 2.90 8.31
CA ILE A 206 -16.38 3.06 9.44
C ILE A 206 -15.44 4.27 9.33
N LEU A 207 -15.29 4.84 8.12
CA LEU A 207 -14.48 6.03 7.83
C LEU A 207 -15.29 7.31 8.00
#